data_AF-A0AA39PY42-F1
#
_entry.id   AF-A0AA39PY42-F1
#
_cell.length_a   1.000
_cell.length_b   1.000
_cell.length_c   1.000
_cell.angle_alpha   90.00
_cell.angle_beta   90.00
_cell.angle_gamma   90.00
#
_symmetry.space_group_name_H-M   'P 1'
#
loop_
_entity.id
_entity.type
_entity.pdbx_description
1 polymer ?
#
loop_
_entity_poly.entity_id
_entity_poly.type
_entity_poly.pdbx_seq_one_letter_code
_entity_poly.pdbx_strand_id
1 'polypeptide(L)'
;MKGELNKLISDPIICSRSIFWTEIMEEVKAKGSRAIAGVKNQFATFEKTQPGYYGEQGTVIILQTLFNLFPPASIHPDQVKPLTPNEFTQRVLLLEVAARLICQDMGVSPSEAVKILRESSSYGVAMFPE
;
A
#
# COMPACT_ATOMS: atom_id res chain seq x y z
N MET A 1 4.52 13.76 -7.25
CA MET A 1 4.00 12.58 -6.53
C MET A 1 2.79 12.90 -5.65
N LYS A 2 2.85 13.87 -4.71
CA LYS A 2 1.74 14.21 -3.79
C LYS A 2 0.37 14.41 -4.48
N GLY A 3 0.29 15.20 -5.55
CA GLY A 3 -0.98 15.45 -6.24
C GLY A 3 -1.61 14.19 -6.85
N GLU A 4 -0.80 13.25 -7.33
CA GLU A 4 -1.27 11.97 -7.87
C GLU A 4 -1.79 11.04 -6.76
N LEU A 5 -1.13 11.04 -5.59
CA LEU A 5 -1.62 10.30 -4.43
C LEU A 5 -2.92 10.90 -3.88
N ASN A 6 -3.05 12.23 -3.90
CA ASN A 6 -4.30 12.87 -3.49
C ASN A 6 -5.47 12.47 -4.42
N LYS A 7 -5.23 12.41 -5.73
CA LYS A 7 -6.21 11.90 -6.69
C LYS A 7 -6.60 10.45 -6.38
N LEU A 8 -5.63 9.60 -6.05
CA LEU A 8 -5.89 8.21 -5.67
C LEU A 8 -6.79 8.10 -4.43
N ILE A 9 -6.64 9.02 -3.46
CA ILE A 9 -7.49 9.08 -2.27
C ILE A 9 -8.89 9.61 -2.61
N SER A 10 -8.99 10.66 -3.43
CA SER A 10 -10.24 11.41 -3.61
C SER A 10 -11.12 10.93 -4.76
N ASP A 11 -10.55 10.23 -5.76
CA ASP A 11 -11.24 9.81 -6.99
C ASP A 11 -11.36 8.27 -7.03
N PRO A 12 -12.59 7.74 -6.86
CA PRO A 12 -12.84 6.29 -6.89
C PRO A 12 -12.43 5.62 -8.21
N ILE A 13 -12.50 6.32 -9.35
CA ILE A 13 -12.14 5.77 -10.67
C ILE A 13 -10.62 5.60 -10.77
N ILE A 14 -9.86 6.50 -10.15
CA ILE A 14 -8.40 6.39 -10.09
C ILE A 14 -8.02 5.31 -9.07
N CYS A 15 -8.67 5.28 -7.91
CA CYS A 15 -8.46 4.25 -6.89
C CYS A 15 -8.71 2.84 -7.45
N SER A 16 -9.77 2.64 -8.24
CA SER A 16 -10.09 1.35 -8.85
C SER A 16 -9.07 0.87 -9.88
N ARG A 17 -8.12 1.71 -10.30
CA ARG A 17 -7.01 1.32 -11.19
C ARG A 17 -5.77 0.87 -10.42
N SER A 18 -5.72 1.09 -9.10
CA SER A 18 -4.66 0.56 -8.25
C SER A 18 -4.81 -0.96 -8.14
N ILE A 19 -3.74 -1.68 -8.48
CA ILE A 19 -3.69 -3.13 -8.31
C ILE A 19 -3.81 -3.51 -6.84
N PHE A 20 -3.20 -2.73 -5.94
CA PHE A 20 -3.23 -2.97 -4.50
C PHE A 20 -4.64 -2.79 -3.92
N TRP A 21 -5.36 -1.75 -4.34
CA TRP A 21 -6.77 -1.57 -3.97
C TRP A 21 -7.63 -2.72 -4.50
N THR A 22 -7.45 -3.09 -5.77
CA THR A 22 -8.24 -4.14 -6.43
C THR A 22 -8.08 -5.48 -5.71
N GLU A 23 -6.85 -5.87 -5.39
CA GLU A 23 -6.57 -7.10 -4.65
C GLU A 23 -7.23 -7.10 -3.26
N ILE A 24 -7.20 -5.99 -2.54
CA ILE A 24 -7.89 -5.87 -1.25
C ILE A 24 -9.41 -6.01 -1.43
N MET A 25 -9.99 -5.39 -2.45
CA MET A 25 -11.44 -5.49 -2.71
C MET A 25 -11.86 -6.91 -3.09
N GLU A 26 -11.02 -7.65 -3.82
CA GLU A 26 -11.22 -9.08 -4.08
C GLU A 26 -11.18 -9.91 -2.78
N GLU A 27 -10.22 -9.62 -1.88
CA GLU A 27 -10.16 -10.25 -0.57
C GLU A 27 -11.40 -9.94 0.28
N VAL A 28 -11.86 -8.69 0.29
CA VAL A 28 -13.10 -8.28 0.97
C VAL A 28 -14.29 -9.05 0.43
N LYS A 29 -14.40 -9.18 -0.90
CA LYS A 29 -15.50 -9.89 -1.55
C LYS A 29 -15.49 -11.37 -1.18
N ALA A 30 -14.31 -11.99 -1.10
CA ALA A 30 -14.18 -13.41 -0.80
C ALA A 30 -14.40 -13.75 0.69
N LYS A 31 -13.94 -12.90 1.61
CA LYS A 31 -13.87 -13.21 3.05
C LYS A 31 -14.79 -12.34 3.93
N GLY A 32 -15.31 -11.25 3.39
CA GLY A 32 -16.03 -10.21 4.13
C GLY A 32 -15.08 -9.22 4.82
N SER A 33 -15.55 -7.97 4.99
CA SER A 33 -14.75 -6.86 5.54
C SER A 33 -14.23 -7.11 6.97
N ARG A 34 -14.97 -7.83 7.81
CA ARG A 34 -14.54 -8.14 9.18
C ARG A 34 -13.43 -9.18 9.25
N ALA A 35 -13.38 -10.09 8.28
CA ALA A 35 -12.36 -11.14 8.26
C ALA A 35 -11.00 -10.60 7.81
N ILE A 36 -10.97 -9.59 6.93
CA ILE A 36 -9.71 -8.99 6.46
C ILE A 36 -9.01 -8.14 7.53
N ALA A 37 -9.75 -7.61 8.51
CA ALA A 37 -9.23 -6.84 9.63
C ALA A 37 -8.69 -7.72 10.78
N GLY A 38 -8.91 -9.04 10.72
CA GLY A 38 -8.45 -9.97 11.74
C GLY A 38 -6.93 -10.21 11.70
N VAL A 39 -6.33 -10.39 12.88
CA VAL A 39 -4.89 -10.69 13.06
C VAL A 39 -4.41 -11.84 12.18
N LYS A 40 -5.22 -12.90 12.03
CA LYS A 40 -4.91 -14.05 11.15
C LYS A 40 -4.73 -13.64 9.68
N ASN A 41 -5.51 -12.69 9.18
CA ASN A 41 -5.38 -12.20 7.81
C ASN A 41 -4.19 -11.25 7.66
N GLN A 42 -3.87 -10.46 8.69
CA GLN A 42 -2.67 -9.62 8.72
C GLN A 42 -1.40 -10.48 8.61
N PHE A 43 -1.28 -11.56 9.39
CA PHE A 43 -0.18 -12.52 9.25
C PHE A 43 -0.14 -13.16 7.86
N ALA A 44 -1.29 -13.62 7.34
CA ALA A 44 -1.37 -14.26 6.03
C ALA A 44 -1.06 -13.32 4.84
N THR A 45 -1.10 -12.01 5.05
CA THR A 45 -0.85 -11.01 4.00
C THR A 45 0.42 -10.19 4.24
N PHE A 46 1.19 -10.51 5.29
CA PHE A 46 2.37 -9.76 5.71
C PHE A 46 3.37 -9.54 4.57
N GLU A 47 3.74 -10.60 3.84
CA GLU A 47 4.67 -10.51 2.71
C GLU A 47 4.12 -9.65 1.56
N LYS A 48 2.80 -9.65 1.36
CA LYS A 48 2.12 -8.85 0.33
C LYS A 48 2.05 -7.37 0.69
N THR A 49 2.19 -7.03 1.97
CA THR A 49 2.16 -5.65 2.48
C THR A 49 3.55 -5.04 2.65
N GLN A 50 4.62 -5.79 2.36
CA GLN A 50 5.99 -5.29 2.42
C GLN A 50 6.30 -4.35 1.25
N PRO A 51 7.07 -3.27 1.46
CA PRO A 51 7.44 -2.31 0.42
C PRO A 51 8.60 -2.82 -0.46
N GLY A 52 8.70 -4.13 -0.70
CA GLY A 52 9.80 -4.72 -1.47
C GLY A 52 11.17 -4.50 -0.84
N TYR A 53 12.18 -4.17 -1.65
CA TYR A 53 13.57 -4.03 -1.20
C TYR A 53 13.81 -2.94 -0.15
N TYR A 54 12.83 -2.07 0.14
CA TYR A 54 12.98 -1.06 1.20
C TYR A 54 12.83 -1.62 2.62
N GLY A 55 12.29 -2.83 2.78
CA GLY A 55 12.18 -3.51 4.08
C GLY A 55 11.33 -2.76 5.13
N GLU A 56 11.53 -3.11 6.39
CA GLU A 56 10.76 -2.55 7.50
C GLU A 56 11.16 -1.09 7.79
N GLN A 57 12.45 -0.76 7.70
CA GLN A 57 12.92 0.63 7.83
C GLN A 57 12.27 1.54 6.79
N GLY A 58 12.19 1.08 5.54
CA GLY A 58 11.47 1.77 4.47
C GLY A 58 9.99 1.93 4.76
N THR A 59 9.36 0.92 5.35
CA THR A 59 7.95 0.99 5.79
C THR A 59 7.76 2.14 6.78
N VAL A 60 8.59 2.23 7.82
CA VAL A 60 8.51 3.29 8.83
C VAL A 60 8.64 4.68 8.21
N ILE A 61 9.64 4.88 7.35
CA ILE A 61 9.90 6.17 6.69
C ILE A 61 8.74 6.56 5.75
N ILE A 62 8.28 5.63 4.91
CA ILE A 62 7.19 5.90 3.96
C ILE A 62 5.89 6.19 4.71
N LEU A 63 5.53 5.40 5.72
CA LEU A 63 4.32 5.61 6.50
C LEU A 63 4.36 6.92 7.28
N GLN A 64 5.47 7.25 7.93
CA GLN A 64 5.62 8.53 8.62
C GLN A 64 5.43 9.70 7.66
N THR A 65 6.00 9.59 6.44
CA THR A 65 5.85 10.59 5.39
C THR A 65 4.39 10.69 4.92
N LEU A 66 3.72 9.56 4.70
CA LEU A 66 2.32 9.52 4.30
C LEU A 66 1.40 10.12 5.37
N PHE A 67 1.60 9.81 6.64
CA PHE A 67 0.80 10.38 7.74
C PHE A 67 1.02 11.88 7.91
N ASN A 68 2.22 12.39 7.61
CA ASN A 68 2.48 13.82 7.60
C ASN A 68 1.80 14.53 6.41
N LEU A 69 1.77 13.89 5.24
CA LEU A 69 1.20 14.47 4.02
C LEU A 69 -0.33 14.34 3.94
N PHE A 70 -0.86 13.24 4.46
CA PHE A 70 -2.26 12.83 4.44
C PHE A 70 -2.65 12.26 5.81
N PRO A 71 -2.75 13.10 6.86
CA PRO A 71 -3.16 12.62 8.18
C PRO A 71 -4.46 11.81 8.10
N PRO A 72 -4.65 10.72 8.86
CA PRO A 72 -5.86 9.89 8.75
C PRO A 72 -7.16 10.69 8.94
N ALA A 73 -7.13 11.71 9.81
CA ALA A 73 -8.26 12.62 10.04
C ALA A 73 -8.61 13.51 8.84
N SER A 74 -7.71 13.65 7.86
CA SER A 74 -7.94 14.41 6.61
C SER A 74 -8.57 13.58 5.50
N ILE A 75 -8.61 12.25 5.64
CA ILE A 75 -9.21 11.34 4.66
C ILE A 75 -10.64 11.03 5.13
N HIS A 76 -11.63 11.34 4.30
CA HIS A 76 -13.01 11.05 4.67
C HIS A 76 -13.26 9.53 4.61
N PRO A 77 -13.83 8.89 5.65
CA PRO A 77 -14.00 7.44 5.68
C PRO A 77 -14.73 6.88 4.46
N ASP A 78 -15.72 7.61 3.92
CA ASP A 78 -16.47 7.18 2.74
C ASP A 78 -15.64 7.09 1.45
N GLN A 79 -14.50 7.79 1.37
CA GLN A 79 -13.62 7.75 0.20
C GLN A 79 -12.85 6.43 0.10
N VAL A 80 -12.64 5.77 1.23
CA VAL A 80 -11.75 4.59 1.34
C VAL A 80 -12.47 3.35 1.86
N LYS A 81 -13.81 3.39 1.96
CA LYS A 81 -14.62 2.23 2.32
C LYS A 81 -14.33 1.06 1.37
N PRO A 82 -14.22 -0.17 1.90
CA PRO A 82 -14.59 -0.61 3.24
C PRO A 82 -13.46 -0.50 4.28
N LEU A 83 -12.30 0.03 3.91
CA LEU A 83 -11.17 0.23 4.81
C LEU A 83 -11.37 1.49 5.67
N THR A 84 -10.71 1.52 6.81
CA THR A 84 -10.45 2.78 7.53
C THR A 84 -9.36 3.60 6.82
N PRO A 85 -9.29 4.92 7.02
CA PRO A 85 -8.17 5.74 6.54
C PRO A 85 -6.78 5.20 6.88
N ASN A 86 -6.63 4.62 8.07
CA ASN A 86 -5.36 4.06 8.51
C ASN A 86 -5.01 2.78 7.72
N GLU A 87 -5.97 1.86 7.58
CA GLU A 87 -5.78 0.64 6.79
C GLU A 87 -5.52 0.95 5.31
N PHE A 88 -6.21 1.94 4.75
CA PHE A 88 -5.96 2.39 3.38
C PHE A 88 -4.53 2.91 3.21
N THR A 89 -4.06 3.71 4.17
CA THR A 89 -2.68 4.23 4.15
C THR A 89 -1.66 3.09 4.21
N GLN A 90 -1.85 2.16 5.14
CA GLN A 90 -0.90 1.06 5.37
C GLN A 90 -0.92 -0.02 4.29
N ARG A 91 -2.07 -0.29 3.66
CA ARG A 91 -2.23 -1.42 2.74
C ARG A 91 -2.30 -1.02 1.27
N VAL A 92 -2.56 0.26 0.98
CA VAL A 92 -2.67 0.78 -0.40
C VAL A 92 -1.62 1.86 -0.65
N LEU A 93 -1.66 2.97 0.10
CA LEU A 93 -0.77 4.11 -0.18
C LEU A 93 0.71 3.75 0.02
N LEU A 94 1.04 2.95 1.04
CA LEU A 94 2.38 2.45 1.25
C LEU A 94 2.94 1.75 0.00
N LEU A 95 2.18 0.80 -0.54
CA LEU A 95 2.60 -0.01 -1.69
C LEU A 95 2.62 0.80 -3.00
N GLU A 96 1.69 1.74 -3.17
CA GLU A 96 1.70 2.71 -4.28
C GLU A 96 2.95 3.57 -4.27
N VAL A 97 3.35 4.07 -3.10
CA VAL A 97 4.58 4.87 -2.98
C VAL A 97 5.80 4.01 -3.25
N ALA A 98 5.91 2.84 -2.62
CA ALA A 98 7.04 1.93 -2.83
C ALA A 98 7.20 1.56 -4.32
N ALA A 99 6.12 1.18 -5.00
CA ALA A 99 6.16 0.87 -6.44
C ALA A 99 6.58 2.08 -7.29
N ARG A 100 6.09 3.29 -6.96
CA ARG A 100 6.48 4.52 -7.68
C ARG A 100 7.94 4.90 -7.45
N LEU A 101 8.47 4.67 -6.25
CA LEU A 101 9.89 4.86 -5.97
C LEU A 101 10.73 3.85 -6.77
N ILE A 102 10.33 2.57 -6.82
CA ILE A 102 10.99 1.56 -7.67
C ILE A 102 10.98 1.95 -9.15
N CYS A 103 9.83 2.44 -9.67
CA CYS A 103 9.76 2.98 -11.02
C CYS A 103 10.79 4.09 -11.28
N GLN A 104 10.96 5.00 -10.31
CA GLN A 104 11.87 6.14 -10.42
C GLN A 104 13.33 5.69 -10.33
N ASP A 105 13.65 4.83 -9.39
CA ASP A 105 15.00 4.32 -9.13
C ASP A 105 15.52 3.49 -10.31
N MET A 106 14.66 2.63 -10.87
CA MET A 106 15.07 1.64 -11.88
C MET A 106 14.68 2.02 -13.31
N GLY A 107 13.92 3.10 -13.51
CA GLY A 107 13.46 3.52 -14.83
C GLY A 107 12.52 2.51 -15.52
N VAL A 108 11.78 1.73 -14.74
CA VAL A 108 10.91 0.64 -15.23
C VAL A 108 9.44 1.04 -15.30
N SER A 109 8.65 0.27 -16.04
CA SER A 109 7.20 0.47 -16.11
C SER A 109 6.51 0.20 -14.76
N PRO A 110 5.31 0.76 -14.52
CA PRO A 110 4.55 0.50 -13.30
C PRO A 110 4.30 -0.98 -13.01
N SER A 111 4.01 -1.78 -14.05
CA SER A 111 3.79 -3.21 -13.89
C SER A 111 5.06 -3.95 -13.47
N GLU A 112 6.21 -3.58 -14.04
CA GLU A 112 7.49 -4.19 -13.69
C GLU A 112 7.93 -3.78 -12.28
N ALA A 113 7.66 -2.53 -11.88
CA ALA A 113 7.93 -2.09 -10.51
C ALA A 113 7.11 -2.86 -9.46
N VAL A 114 5.84 -3.17 -9.74
CA VAL A 114 5.03 -4.00 -8.84
C VAL A 114 5.59 -5.42 -8.74
N LYS A 115 6.10 -5.97 -9.85
CA LYS A 115 6.75 -7.28 -9.85
C LYS A 115 8.03 -7.25 -9.01
N ILE A 116 8.92 -6.28 -9.24
CA ILE A 116 10.14 -6.08 -8.44
C ILE A 116 9.81 -5.88 -6.97
N LEU A 117 8.78 -5.08 -6.65
CA LEU A 117 8.31 -4.88 -5.27
C LEU A 117 8.04 -6.23 -4.60
N ARG A 118 7.30 -7.13 -5.26
CA ARG A 118 6.95 -8.45 -4.70
C ARG A 118 8.14 -9.39 -4.60
N GLU A 119 8.96 -9.45 -5.66
CA GLU A 119 10.10 -10.36 -5.74
C GLU A 119 11.22 -9.97 -4.76
N SER A 120 11.29 -8.69 -4.39
CA SER A 120 12.32 -8.16 -3.49
C SER A 120 11.90 -8.03 -2.02
N SER A 121 10.67 -8.39 -1.65
CA SER A 121 10.20 -8.28 -0.26
C SER A 121 11.07 -9.07 0.73
N SER A 122 11.44 -10.31 0.41
CA SER A 122 12.28 -11.14 1.28
C SER A 122 13.69 -10.57 1.45
N TYR A 123 14.23 -9.98 0.38
CA TYR A 123 15.48 -9.25 0.43
C TYR A 123 15.38 -8.02 1.34
N GLY A 124 14.32 -7.21 1.18
CA GLY A 124 14.11 -6.02 2.00
C GLY A 124 14.01 -6.34 3.48
N VAL A 125 13.22 -7.36 3.86
CA VAL A 125 13.10 -7.84 5.24
C VAL A 125 14.45 -8.29 5.81
N ALA A 126 15.27 -8.98 5.01
CA ALA A 126 16.57 -9.47 5.45
C ALA A 126 17.63 -8.35 5.58
N MET A 127 17.61 -7.37 4.67
CA MET A 127 18.66 -6.35 4.55
C MET A 127 18.38 -5.10 5.37
N PHE A 128 17.11 -4.73 5.55
CA PHE A 128 16.68 -3.53 6.26
C PHE A 128 15.61 -3.87 7.32
N PRO A 129 15.96 -4.70 8.33
CA PRO A 129 15.09 -4.96 9.48
C PRO A 129 15.02 -3.72 10.40
N GLU A 130 14.01 -3.66 11.28
CA GLU A 130 13.93 -2.63 12.34
C GLU A 130 15.14 -2.60 13.28
#